data_AF-A0A7G8PGU8-F1
#
_entry.id   AF-A0A7G8PGU8-F1
#
_cell.length_a   1.000
_cell.length_b   1.000
_cell.length_c   1.000
_cell.angle_alpha   90.00
_cell.angle_beta   90.00
_cell.angle_gamma   90.00
#
_symmetry.space_group_name_H-M   'P 1'
#
loop_
_entity.id
_entity.type
_entity.pdbx_description
1 polymer ?
#
loop_
_entity_poly.entity_id
_entity_poly.type
_entity_poly.pdbx_seq_one_letter_code
_entity_poly.pdbx_strand_id
1 'polypeptide(L)'
;MPVVTRWLLRVPDLDEIRSGTMYLTVPLVDDMVQIGLGGQYRTGTLEVCKSRAALTVIRTDGAPLQAQIVRDGARITVLREPVQQLQLTRGGPAVWLVPGGVPVGRVADLEQLVRTVATFGVAKQRRGERAAPTSAAV
;
A
#
# COMPACT_ATOMS: atom_id res chain seq x y z
N MET A 1 -14.01 26.99 9.89
CA MET A 1 -12.99 26.21 9.17
C MET A 1 -13.08 24.77 9.67
N PRO A 2 -13.58 23.80 8.89
CA PRO A 2 -13.57 22.41 9.34
C PRO A 2 -12.11 21.97 9.49
N VAL A 3 -11.77 21.44 10.66
CA VAL A 3 -10.48 20.78 10.88
C VAL A 3 -10.46 19.58 9.95
N VAL A 4 -9.69 19.67 8.87
CA VAL A 4 -9.41 18.52 8.03
C VAL A 4 -8.51 17.60 8.86
N THR A 5 -9.11 16.68 9.60
CA THR A 5 -8.35 15.65 10.33
C THR A 5 -7.46 14.96 9.31
N ARG A 6 -6.15 14.93 9.53
CA ARG A 6 -5.24 14.15 8.68
C ARG A 6 -4.59 13.12 9.57
N TRP A 7 -4.59 11.87 9.13
CA TRP A 7 -3.89 10.83 9.86
C TRP A 7 -2.41 10.88 9.46
N LEU A 8 -1.53 10.84 10.46
CA LEU A 8 -0.11 10.80 10.26
C LEU A 8 0.36 9.35 10.30
N LEU A 9 1.05 8.93 9.24
CA LEU A 9 1.69 7.61 9.15
C LEU A 9 3.21 7.78 9.09
N ARG A 10 3.93 7.05 9.94
CA ARG A 10 5.40 6.99 9.89
C ARG A 10 5.85 5.72 9.19
N VAL A 11 6.07 5.82 7.88
CA VAL A 11 6.47 4.68 7.05
C VAL A 11 7.75 5.03 6.29
N PRO A 12 8.94 4.87 6.91
CA PRO A 12 10.21 5.18 6.26
C PRO A 12 10.46 4.29 5.03
N ASP A 13 9.98 3.05 5.06
CA ASP A 13 10.10 2.09 3.96
C ASP A 13 9.45 2.60 2.66
N LEU A 14 8.47 3.51 2.75
CA LEU A 14 7.94 4.15 1.56
C LEU A 14 9.01 4.95 0.83
N ASP A 15 9.96 5.57 1.54
CA ASP A 15 11.03 6.38 0.95
C ASP A 15 12.03 5.55 0.16
N GLU A 16 12.16 4.25 0.47
CA GLU A 16 12.99 3.31 -0.29
C GLU A 16 12.41 2.95 -1.65
N ILE A 17 11.09 3.05 -1.84
CA ILE A 17 10.48 2.83 -3.15
C ILE A 17 10.87 3.96 -4.09
N ARG A 18 11.38 3.65 -5.28
CA ARG A 18 11.63 4.66 -6.32
C ARG A 18 10.32 5.24 -6.83
N SER A 19 10.31 6.53 -7.19
CA SER A 19 9.17 7.14 -7.88
C SER A 19 8.87 6.40 -9.19
N GLY A 20 7.60 6.34 -9.56
CA GLY A 20 7.09 5.63 -10.72
C GLY A 20 5.84 4.83 -10.37
N THR A 21 5.37 4.06 -11.35
CA THR A 21 4.24 3.14 -11.20
C THR A 21 4.77 1.72 -11.03
N MET A 22 4.20 0.99 -10.08
CA MET A 22 4.47 -0.44 -9.89
C MET A 22 3.18 -1.20 -9.63
N TYR A 23 3.16 -2.46 -10.04
CA TYR A 23 2.01 -3.34 -9.85
C TYR A 23 2.33 -4.37 -8.76
N LEU A 24 1.50 -4.52 -7.73
CA LEU A 24 1.71 -5.51 -6.68
C LEU A 24 0.65 -6.59 -6.77
N THR A 25 1.08 -7.85 -6.85
CA THR A 25 0.18 -8.99 -6.72
C THR A 25 -0.09 -9.22 -5.23
N VAL A 26 -1.37 -9.26 -4.85
CA VAL A 26 -1.80 -9.39 -3.46
C VAL A 26 -2.84 -10.49 -3.32
N PRO A 27 -2.87 -11.25 -2.21
CA PRO A 27 -3.92 -12.23 -1.99
C PRO A 27 -5.25 -11.53 -1.68
N LEU A 28 -6.32 -12.10 -2.21
CA LEU A 28 -7.70 -11.69 -2.02
C LEU A 28 -8.50 -12.78 -1.30
N VAL A 29 -9.29 -12.39 -0.32
CA VAL A 29 -10.29 -13.23 0.35
C VAL A 29 -11.53 -12.38 0.52
N ASP A 30 -12.68 -12.89 0.10
CA ASP A 30 -13.96 -12.15 0.10
C ASP A 30 -13.82 -10.76 -0.58
N ASP A 31 -13.05 -10.72 -1.67
CA ASP A 31 -12.64 -9.51 -2.42
C ASP A 31 -11.86 -8.45 -1.62
N MET A 32 -11.34 -8.79 -0.44
CA MET A 32 -10.49 -7.91 0.38
C MET A 32 -9.02 -8.30 0.25
N VAL A 33 -8.14 -7.30 0.20
CA VAL A 33 -6.70 -7.51 0.27
C VAL A 33 -6.35 -8.03 1.66
N GLN A 34 -5.70 -9.19 1.73
CA GLN A 34 -5.38 -9.79 3.01
C GLN A 34 -3.87 -9.77 3.28
N ILE A 35 -3.49 -9.35 4.49
CA ILE A 35 -2.10 -9.25 4.92
C ILE A 35 -1.84 -10.30 6.00
N GLY A 36 -0.66 -10.95 5.94
CA GLY A 36 -0.25 -11.93 6.94
C GLY A 36 -0.76 -13.35 6.70
N LEU A 37 -1.31 -13.64 5.52
CA LEU A 37 -1.66 -15.00 5.11
C LEU A 37 -0.44 -15.80 4.60
N GLY A 38 -0.42 -17.09 4.93
CA GLY A 38 0.35 -18.11 4.23
C GLY A 38 -0.58 -19.06 3.49
N GLY A 39 -0.24 -19.45 2.25
CA GLY A 39 -1.03 -20.38 1.44
C GLY A 39 -1.30 -19.89 0.02
N GLN A 40 -2.10 -20.66 -0.72
CA GLN A 40 -2.54 -20.34 -2.08
C GLN A 40 -3.93 -19.69 -2.02
N TYR A 41 -4.02 -18.45 -2.51
CA TYR A 41 -5.26 -17.69 -2.53
C TYR A 41 -5.47 -17.10 -3.92
N ARG A 42 -6.71 -16.76 -4.26
CA ARG A 42 -6.97 -15.90 -5.41
C ARG A 42 -6.16 -14.62 -5.24
N THR A 43 -5.55 -14.14 -6.32
CA THR A 43 -4.76 -12.90 -6.28
C THR A 43 -5.44 -11.78 -7.04
N GLY A 44 -5.28 -10.56 -6.54
CA GLY A 44 -5.58 -9.32 -7.23
C GLY A 44 -4.30 -8.55 -7.56
N THR A 45 -4.45 -7.45 -8.28
CA THR A 45 -3.34 -6.55 -8.59
C THR A 45 -3.66 -5.14 -8.09
N LEU A 46 -2.71 -4.57 -7.34
CA LEU A 46 -2.70 -3.17 -6.96
C LEU A 46 -1.78 -2.41 -7.91
N GLU A 47 -2.26 -1.29 -8.45
CA GLU A 47 -1.38 -0.28 -9.03
C GLU A 47 -0.98 0.70 -7.93
N VAL A 48 0.32 0.90 -7.78
CA VAL A 48 0.92 1.84 -6.82
C VAL A 48 1.69 2.88 -7.61
N CYS A 49 1.15 4.09 -7.64
CA CYS A 49 1.74 5.26 -8.28
C CYS A 49 2.40 6.12 -7.21
N LYS A 50 3.74 6.19 -7.24
CA LYS A 50 4.52 6.97 -6.28
C LYS A 50 5.25 8.12 -6.97
N SER A 51 5.15 9.31 -6.39
CA SER A 51 6.04 10.44 -6.64
C SER A 51 6.78 10.84 -5.36
N ARG A 52 7.61 11.90 -5.43
CA ARG A 52 8.24 12.47 -4.23
C ARG A 52 7.23 13.06 -3.24
N ALA A 53 6.07 13.53 -3.72
CA ALA A 53 5.09 14.28 -2.94
C ALA A 53 3.82 13.48 -2.61
N ALA A 54 3.53 12.42 -3.34
CA ALA A 54 2.28 11.68 -3.22
C ALA A 54 2.45 10.19 -3.54
N LEU A 55 1.55 9.39 -2.97
CA LEU A 55 1.39 7.98 -3.29
C LEU A 55 -0.09 7.67 -3.46
N THR A 56 -0.41 6.91 -4.48
CA THR A 56 -1.77 6.45 -4.77
C THR A 56 -1.75 4.94 -4.94
N VAL A 57 -2.68 4.26 -4.27
CA VAL A 57 -2.92 2.82 -4.43
C VAL A 57 -4.35 2.61 -4.91
N ILE A 58 -4.48 1.88 -6.02
CA ILE A 58 -5.77 1.46 -6.59
C ILE A 58 -5.72 -0.02 -6.93
N ARG A 59 -6.87 -0.67 -6.99
CA ARG A 59 -6.97 -1.99 -7.63
C ARG A 59 -7.13 -1.82 -9.12
N THR A 60 -6.44 -2.63 -9.91
CA THR A 60 -6.48 -2.54 -11.38
C THR A 60 -7.75 -3.14 -11.99
N ASP A 61 -8.52 -3.91 -11.22
CA ASP A 61 -9.79 -4.51 -11.65
C ASP A 61 -10.99 -3.57 -11.46
N GLY A 62 -10.77 -2.34 -10.98
CA GLY A 62 -11.82 -1.35 -10.73
C GLY A 62 -12.67 -1.61 -9.50
N ALA A 63 -12.46 -2.71 -8.78
CA ALA A 63 -13.12 -2.95 -7.51
C ALA A 63 -12.52 -2.04 -6.42
N PRO A 64 -13.30 -1.63 -5.40
CA PRO A 64 -12.78 -0.79 -4.35
C PRO A 64 -11.75 -1.54 -3.49
N LEU A 65 -10.77 -0.79 -3.00
CA LEU A 65 -9.76 -1.27 -2.07
C LEU A 65 -10.37 -1.42 -0.67
N GLN A 66 -10.35 -2.65 -0.18
CA GLN A 66 -10.57 -2.98 1.22
C GLN A 66 -9.44 -3.90 1.68
N ALA A 67 -9.07 -3.83 2.95
CA ALA A 67 -7.97 -4.61 3.49
C ALA A 67 -8.25 -5.17 4.87
N GLN A 68 -7.74 -6.38 5.11
CA GLN A 68 -7.72 -7.03 6.41
C GLN A 68 -6.31 -7.49 6.76
N ILE A 69 -5.94 -7.37 8.03
CA ILE A 69 -4.74 -7.96 8.59
C ILE A 69 -5.13 -9.21 9.35
N VAL A 70 -4.48 -10.33 9.04
CA VAL A 70 -4.52 -11.52 9.89
C VAL A 70 -3.39 -11.48 10.89
N ARG A 71 -3.73 -11.57 12.17
CA ARG A 71 -2.77 -11.63 13.27
C ARG A 71 -3.30 -12.59 14.32
N ASP A 72 -2.52 -13.59 14.70
CA ASP A 72 -2.86 -14.56 15.75
C ASP A 72 -4.25 -15.20 15.56
N GLY A 73 -4.61 -15.49 14.30
CA GLY A 73 -5.92 -16.05 13.93
C GLY A 73 -7.07 -15.04 13.86
N ALA A 74 -6.89 -13.81 14.36
CA ALA A 74 -7.87 -12.75 14.26
C ALA A 74 -7.80 -12.01 12.92
N ARG A 75 -8.95 -11.61 12.39
CA ARG A 75 -9.07 -10.75 11.20
C ARG A 75 -9.38 -9.31 11.62
N ILE A 76 -8.51 -8.39 11.27
CA ILE A 76 -8.60 -6.97 11.64
C ILE A 76 -8.88 -6.16 10.37
N THR A 77 -10.06 -5.54 10.29
CA THR A 77 -10.42 -4.66 9.18
C THR A 77 -9.67 -3.33 9.28
N VAL A 78 -8.90 -3.01 8.24
CA VAL A 78 -8.06 -1.79 8.19
C VAL A 78 -8.90 -0.57 7.76
N LEU A 79 -9.66 -0.74 6.68
CA LEU A 79 -10.58 0.24 6.12
C LEU A 79 -12.00 -0.22 6.43
N ARG A 80 -12.75 0.55 7.23
CA ARG A 80 -14.11 0.22 7.67
C ARG A 80 -15.09 0.13 6.50
N GLU A 81 -14.81 0.89 5.45
CA GLU A 81 -15.56 0.87 4.20
C GLU A 81 -14.59 0.76 3.01
N PRO A 82 -14.99 0.12 1.90
CA PRO A 82 -14.19 0.07 0.69
C PRO A 82 -13.91 1.49 0.14
N VAL A 83 -12.68 1.75 -0.30
CA VAL A 83 -12.30 3.03 -0.92
C VAL A 83 -11.83 2.81 -2.35
N GLN A 84 -12.19 3.69 -3.28
CA GLN A 84 -11.75 3.56 -4.67
C GLN A 84 -10.24 3.72 -4.83
N GLN A 85 -9.64 4.58 -4.01
CA GLN A 85 -8.21 4.82 -3.99
C GLN A 85 -7.75 5.20 -2.60
N LEU A 86 -6.58 4.69 -2.21
CA LEU A 86 -5.88 5.15 -1.02
C LEU A 86 -4.81 6.16 -1.45
N GLN A 87 -5.01 7.42 -1.05
CA GLN A 87 -4.10 8.52 -1.36
C GLN A 87 -3.35 8.97 -0.13
N LEU A 88 -2.04 9.14 -0.26
CA LEU A 88 -1.15 9.70 0.74
C LEU A 88 -0.40 10.89 0.15
N THR A 89 -0.18 11.90 0.97
CA THR A 89 0.63 13.08 0.63
C THR A 89 1.82 13.20 1.57
N ARG A 90 2.90 13.82 1.11
CA ARG A 90 4.10 13.99 1.92
C ARG A 90 3.83 15.00 3.05
N GLY A 91 4.07 14.58 4.30
CA GLY A 91 4.01 15.44 5.48
C GLY A 91 5.37 15.87 6.03
N GLY A 92 6.44 15.17 5.64
CA GLY A 92 7.82 15.43 6.10
C GLY A 92 8.72 14.21 5.86
N PRO A 93 9.99 14.22 6.27
CA PRO A 93 10.87 13.03 6.20
C PRO A 93 10.22 11.80 6.84
N ALA A 94 10.09 10.69 6.09
CA ALA A 94 9.40 9.46 6.51
C ALA A 94 7.93 9.60 6.97
N VAL A 95 7.33 10.78 6.80
CA VAL A 95 5.99 11.10 7.27
C VAL A 95 5.05 11.28 6.09
N TRP A 96 3.97 10.52 6.10
CA TRP A 96 2.92 10.56 5.10
C TRP A 96 1.56 10.87 5.74
N LEU A 97 0.77 11.69 5.06
CA LEU A 97 -0.53 12.17 5.51
C LEU A 97 -1.64 11.52 4.71
N VAL A 98 -2.63 11.00 5.42
CA VAL A 98 -3.86 10.44 4.85
C VAL A 98 -4.98 11.47 5.01
N PRO A 99 -5.78 11.74 3.96
CA PRO A 99 -6.96 12.60 4.07
C PRO A 99 -7.96 12.09 5.12
N GLY A 100 -8.59 13.00 5.87
CA GLY A 100 -9.51 12.66 6.96
C GLY A 100 -10.79 11.94 6.57
N GLY A 101 -11.14 11.97 5.29
CA GLY A 101 -12.30 11.25 4.75
C GLY A 101 -12.07 9.76 4.55
N VAL A 102 -10.86 9.24 4.76
CA VAL A 102 -10.61 7.80 4.66
C VAL A 102 -11.21 7.09 5.90
N PRO A 103 -12.08 6.08 5.71
CA PRO A 103 -12.80 5.39 6.78
C PRO A 103 -11.87 4.40 7.51
N VAL A 104 -10.87 4.92 8.22
CA VAL A 104 -9.83 4.11 8.88
C VAL A 104 -10.36 3.52 10.19
N GLY A 105 -10.17 2.21 10.40
CA GLY A 105 -10.44 1.54 11.69
C GLY A 105 -9.54 2.08 12.79
N ARG A 106 -8.26 1.69 12.75
CA ARG A 106 -7.18 2.22 13.60
C ARG A 106 -6.03 2.69 12.72
N VAL A 107 -5.42 3.82 13.07
CA VAL A 107 -4.30 4.40 12.31
C VAL A 107 -3.11 3.43 12.24
N ALA A 108 -2.84 2.68 13.32
CA ALA A 108 -1.77 1.67 13.34
C ALA A 108 -1.98 0.53 12.33
N ASP A 109 -3.23 0.12 12.09
CA ASP A 109 -3.54 -0.93 11.12
C ASP A 109 -3.39 -0.40 9.68
N LEU A 110 -3.74 0.87 9.45
CA LEU A 110 -3.46 1.54 8.18
C LEU A 110 -1.96 1.67 7.93
N GLU A 111 -1.19 2.06 8.95
CA GLU A 111 0.26 2.12 8.86
C GLU A 111 0.85 0.76 8.47
N GLN A 112 0.35 -0.33 9.04
CA GLN A 112 0.77 -1.69 8.71
C GLN A 112 0.42 -2.09 7.25
N LEU A 113 -0.77 -1.71 6.76
CA LEU A 113 -1.13 -1.89 5.34
C LEU A 113 -0.14 -1.15 4.43
N VAL A 114 0.14 0.11 4.74
CA VAL A 114 1.06 0.94 3.94
C VAL A 114 2.50 0.42 4.02
N ARG A 115 2.94 -0.06 5.18
CA ARG A 115 4.24 -0.73 5.34
C ARG A 115 4.35 -2.02 4.51
N THR A 116 3.25 -2.76 4.39
CA THR A 116 3.21 -3.98 3.55
C THR A 116 3.34 -3.62 2.07
N VAL A 117 2.61 -2.60 1.61
CA VAL A 117 2.76 -2.05 0.25
C VAL A 117 4.20 -1.60 0.02
N ALA A 118 4.81 -0.94 1.00
CA ALA A 118 6.19 -0.49 0.94
C ALA A 118 7.17 -1.65 0.75
N THR A 119 7.07 -2.66 1.61
CA THR A 119 7.92 -3.85 1.61
C THR A 119 7.82 -4.60 0.29
N PHE A 120 6.61 -4.82 -0.21
CA PHE A 120 6.39 -5.50 -1.49
C PHE A 120 6.89 -4.66 -2.67
N GLY A 121 6.72 -3.34 -2.62
CA GLY A 121 7.26 -2.42 -3.61
C GLY A 121 8.78 -2.49 -3.73
N VAL A 122 9.48 -2.38 -2.60
CA VAL A 122 10.93 -2.50 -2.54
C VAL A 122 11.39 -3.87 -3.04
N ALA A 123 10.76 -4.95 -2.57
CA ALA A 123 11.10 -6.30 -3.02
C ALA A 123 10.90 -6.48 -4.53
N LYS A 124 9.83 -5.91 -5.10
CA LYS A 124 9.55 -5.96 -6.54
C LYS A 124 10.58 -5.18 -7.34
N GLN A 125 10.92 -3.95 -6.94
CA GLN A 125 11.93 -3.14 -7.62
C GLN A 125 13.31 -3.82 -7.61
N ARG A 126 13.75 -4.33 -6.45
CA ARG A 126 15.01 -5.08 -6.33
C ARG A 126 15.05 -6.32 -7.23
N ARG A 127 13.93 -7.04 -7.39
CA ARG A 127 13.84 -8.19 -8.32
C ARG A 127 13.89 -7.75 -9.77
N GLY A 128 13.21 -6.66 -10.13
CA GLY A 128 13.27 -6.08 -11.46
C GLY A 128 14.69 -5.65 -11.85
N GLU A 129 15.43 -5.06 -10.91
CA GLU A 129 16.84 -4.69 -11.10
C GLU A 129 17.75 -5.89 -11.33
N ARG A 130 17.52 -6.99 -10.61
CA ARG A 130 18.28 -8.24 -10.79
C ARG A 130 17.92 -8.97 -12.10
N ALA A 131 16.71 -8.74 -12.62
CA ALA A 131 16.25 -9.30 -13.88
C ALA A 131 16.64 -8.46 -15.10
N ALA A 132 16.95 -7.17 -14.92
CA ALA A 132 17.54 -6.35 -15.96
C ALA A 132 19.01 -6.79 -16.15
N PRO A 133 19.40 -7.32 -17.32
CA PRO A 133 20.81 -7.62 -17.56
C PRO A 133 21.62 -6.32 -17.45
N THR A 134 22.79 -6.41 -16.81
CA THR A 134 23.84 -5.40 -16.94
C THR A 134 24.04 -5.16 -18.44
N SER A 135 23.57 -4.02 -18.94
CA SER A 135 23.99 -3.49 -20.23
C SER A 135 25.44 -3.02 -20.06
N ALA A 136 26.36 -3.98 -20.04
CA ALA A 136 27.76 -3.74 -20.32
C ALA A 136 27.97 -3.85 -21.83
N ALA A 137 28.82 -2.97 -22.33
CA ALA A 137 29.27 -2.78 -23.71
C ALA A 137 28.27 -2.03 -24.62
N VAL A 138 28.55 -0.77 -24.93
CA VAL A 138 29.41 -0.39 -26.07
C VAL A 138 30.27 0.82 -25.69
#